data_AF-A0A093FUX4-F1
#
_entry.id   AF-A0A093FUX4-F1
#
_cell.length_a   1.000
_cell.length_b   1.000
_cell.length_c   1.000
_cell.angle_alpha   90.00
_cell.angle_beta   90.00
_cell.angle_gamma   90.00
#
_symmetry.space_group_name_H-M   'P 1'
#
loop_
_entity.id
_entity.type
_entity.pdbx_description
1 polymer ?
#
loop_
_entity_poly.entity_id
_entity_poly.type
_entity_poly.pdbx_seq_one_letter_code
_entity_poly.pdbx_strand_id
1 'polypeptide(L)'
;GKMFSQTTICRFEALQLSFKNMCKLKPLLQRWLNEAENTDNMQEMCNAEQVLAQARKRKRRTSIETNVKGTLESFFRKCVKPSPQEISQIAEDLNLDKDVVRVWFCNRRQKGKRLLLPFGNE
;
A
#
# COMPACT_ATOMS: atom_id res chain seq x y z
N GLY A 1 -2.98 4.53 16.89
CA GLY A 1 -2.07 5.15 15.90
C GLY A 1 -2.12 4.47 14.56
N LYS A 2 -1.38 4.97 13.56
CA LYS A 2 -1.20 4.37 12.23
C LYS A 2 0.19 3.73 12.22
N MET A 3 0.33 2.40 12.34
CA MET A 3 1.64 1.71 12.36
C MET A 3 2.42 1.88 11.04
N PHE A 4 3.71 2.19 11.06
CA PHE A 4 4.52 2.27 9.84
C PHE A 4 5.20 0.92 9.59
N SER A 5 5.35 0.52 8.32
CA SER A 5 6.16 -0.68 8.01
C SER A 5 7.64 -0.33 8.10
N GLN A 6 8.50 -1.32 8.36
CA GLN A 6 9.95 -1.15 8.30
C GLN A 6 10.40 -0.52 6.97
N THR A 7 9.82 -0.93 5.84
CA THR A 7 10.09 -0.33 4.52
C THR A 7 9.74 1.16 4.46
N THR A 8 8.72 1.60 5.21
CA THR A 8 8.34 3.03 5.27
C THR A 8 9.41 3.84 5.99
N ILE A 9 9.91 3.34 7.12
CA ILE A 9 10.97 3.98 7.91
C ILE A 9 12.29 4.03 7.13
N CYS A 10 12.74 2.89 6.59
CA CYS A 10 13.97 2.82 5.80
C CYS A 10 13.98 3.80 4.60
N ARG A 11 12.85 3.92 3.88
CA ARG A 11 12.74 4.90 2.78
C ARG A 11 12.69 6.35 3.25
N PHE A 12 12.18 6.61 4.45
CA PHE A 12 12.20 7.96 5.05
C PHE A 12 13.63 8.37 5.37
N GLU A 13 14.39 7.50 6.04
CA GLU A 13 15.80 7.72 6.40
C GLU A 13 16.70 7.91 5.16
N ALA A 14 16.50 7.09 4.13
CA ALA A 14 17.26 7.17 2.88
C ALA A 14 16.82 8.32 1.94
N LEU A 15 15.89 9.18 2.36
CA LEU A 15 15.30 10.25 1.57
C LEU A 15 14.59 9.80 0.27
N GLN A 16 14.11 8.55 0.22
CA GLN A 16 13.53 7.90 -0.98
C GLN A 16 12.00 8.00 -1.08
N LEU A 17 11.39 8.96 -0.40
CA LEU A 17 9.98 9.30 -0.51
C LEU A 17 9.84 10.67 -1.17
N SER A 18 8.68 10.93 -1.78
CA SER A 18 8.40 12.27 -2.30
C SER A 18 8.42 13.31 -1.18
N PHE A 19 8.79 14.55 -1.51
CA PHE A 19 8.81 15.66 -0.56
C PHE A 19 7.51 15.77 0.25
N LYS A 20 6.35 15.68 -0.42
CA LYS A 20 5.03 15.70 0.24
C LYS A 20 4.84 14.55 1.24
N ASN A 21 5.39 13.37 0.97
CA ASN A 21 5.33 12.26 1.91
C ASN A 21 6.29 12.46 3.09
N MET A 22 7.48 13.02 2.84
CA MET A 22 8.42 13.38 3.90
C MET A 22 7.82 14.38 4.87
N CYS A 23 7.24 15.47 4.37
CA CYS A 23 6.59 16.49 5.21
C CYS A 23 5.46 15.93 6.07
N LYS A 24 4.77 14.88 5.60
CA LYS A 24 3.72 14.21 6.36
C LYS A 24 4.26 13.28 7.45
N LEU A 25 5.39 12.60 7.19
CA LEU A 25 5.97 11.64 8.13
C LEU A 25 6.82 12.31 9.20
N LYS A 26 7.55 13.37 8.84
CA LYS A 26 8.47 14.09 9.74
C LYS A 26 7.87 14.45 11.11
N PRO A 27 6.71 15.15 11.20
CA PRO A 27 6.15 15.50 12.51
C PRO A 27 5.68 14.29 13.32
N LEU A 28 5.35 13.16 12.68
CA LEU A 28 4.91 11.95 13.36
C LEU A 28 6.11 11.20 13.97
N LEU A 29 7.19 11.08 13.21
CA LEU A 29 8.42 10.43 13.68
C LEU A 29 9.15 11.28 14.73
N GLN A 30 9.12 12.61 14.60
CA GLN A 30 9.71 13.51 15.58
C GLN A 30 8.99 13.43 16.94
N ARG A 31 7.65 13.37 16.95
CA ARG A 31 6.89 13.17 18.20
C ARG A 31 7.23 11.85 18.87
N TRP A 32 7.26 10.77 18.08
CA TRP A 32 7.66 9.45 18.59
C TRP A 32 9.08 9.45 19.17
N LEU A 33 10.04 10.10 18.50
CA LEU A 33 11.41 10.20 18.98
C LEU A 33 11.48 10.95 20.31
N ASN A 34 10.81 12.12 20.39
CA ASN A 34 10.74 12.89 21.64
C ASN A 34 10.11 12.06 22.78
N GLU A 35 9.02 11.34 22.51
CA GLU A 35 8.38 10.47 23.51
C GLU A 35 9.34 9.36 24.00
N ALA A 36 10.11 8.76 23.08
CA ALA A 36 11.09 7.73 23.41
C ALA A 36 12.28 8.28 24.23
N GLU A 37 12.75 9.49 23.92
CA GLU A 37 13.87 10.13 24.64
C GLU A 37 13.49 10.60 26.05
N ASN A 38 12.22 10.92 26.30
CA ASN A 38 11.74 11.40 27.60
C ASN A 38 11.18 10.28 28.50
N THR A 39 11.05 9.06 27.99
CA THR A 39 10.53 7.90 28.75
C THR A 39 11.71 7.08 29.27
N ASP A 40 12.05 7.21 30.55
CA ASP A 40 13.14 6.48 31.21
C ASP A 40 12.85 4.97 31.38
N ASN A 41 11.59 4.57 31.16
CA ASN A 41 11.11 3.21 31.39
C ASN A 41 10.74 2.48 30.07
N MET A 42 11.73 1.86 29.42
CA MET A 42 11.56 1.06 28.19
C MET A 42 10.43 0.01 28.28
N GLN A 43 10.13 -0.47 29.49
CA GLN A 43 9.11 -1.50 29.74
C GLN A 43 7.68 -1.00 29.46
N GLU A 44 7.38 0.28 29.72
CA GLU A 44 6.06 0.87 29.44
C GLU A 44 5.83 1.09 27.94
N MET A 45 6.88 1.41 27.19
CA MET A 45 6.84 1.53 25.73
C MET A 45 6.50 0.19 25.05
N CYS A 46 7.08 -0.92 25.51
CA CYS A 46 6.80 -2.26 24.96
C CYS A 46 5.34 -2.70 25.22
N ASN A 47 4.81 -2.39 26.41
CA ASN A 47 3.41 -2.65 26.74
C ASN A 47 2.44 -1.79 25.91
N ALA A 48 2.78 -0.53 25.64
CA ALA A 48 1.99 0.33 24.75
C ALA A 48 1.92 -0.23 23.32
N GLU A 49 3.01 -0.84 22.82
CA GLU A 49 3.04 -1.50 21.51
C GLU A 49 2.07 -2.71 21.44
N GLN A 50 2.00 -3.52 22.50
CA GLN A 50 1.04 -4.64 22.62
C GLN A 50 -0.42 -4.15 22.59
N VAL A 51 -0.71 -3.05 23.30
CA VAL A 51 -2.06 -2.44 23.34
C VAL A 51 -2.43 -1.80 21.99
N LEU A 52 -1.48 -1.14 21.31
CA LEU A 52 -1.69 -0.57 19.97
C LEU A 52 -1.89 -1.63 18.88
N ALA A 53 -1.23 -2.79 19.00
CA ALA A 53 -1.38 -3.92 18.08
C ALA A 53 -2.79 -4.52 18.14
N GLN A 54 -3.42 -4.56 19.31
CA GLN A 54 -4.81 -4.99 19.49
C GLN A 54 -5.84 -4.02 18.89
N ALA A 55 -5.53 -2.73 18.86
CA ALA A 55 -6.54 -1.72 18.53
C ALA A 55 -6.86 -1.56 17.03
N ARG A 56 -5.99 -1.92 16.07
CA ARG A 56 -6.21 -1.51 14.65
C ARG A 56 -5.63 -2.44 13.59
N LYS A 57 -6.51 -3.19 12.92
CA LYS A 57 -6.18 -3.89 11.66
C LYS A 57 -6.25 -2.92 10.48
N ARG A 58 -5.10 -2.45 9.99
CA ARG A 58 -5.04 -2.01 8.57
C ARG A 58 -5.38 -3.24 7.70
N LYS A 59 -6.19 -3.07 6.65
CA LYS A 59 -6.47 -4.18 5.69
C LYS A 59 -5.12 -4.67 5.16
N ARG A 60 -4.79 -5.94 5.43
CA ARG A 60 -3.54 -6.53 4.94
C ARG A 60 -3.54 -6.48 3.41
N ARG A 61 -2.37 -6.26 2.83
CA ARG A 61 -2.20 -6.28 1.38
C ARG A 61 -2.51 -7.69 0.87
N THR A 62 -3.43 -7.80 -0.10
CA THR A 62 -3.66 -9.05 -0.83
C THR A 62 -2.46 -9.33 -1.74
N SER A 63 -1.86 -10.51 -1.59
CA SER A 63 -0.88 -11.03 -2.56
C SER A 63 -1.65 -11.71 -3.69
N ILE A 64 -1.36 -11.36 -4.94
CA ILE A 64 -1.98 -11.98 -6.11
C ILE A 64 -0.94 -12.90 -6.72
N GLU A 65 -1.25 -14.19 -6.77
CA GLU A 65 -0.38 -15.21 -7.34
C GLU A 65 -0.08 -14.98 -8.83
N THR A 66 1.04 -15.53 -9.31
CA THR A 66 1.54 -15.30 -10.67
C THR A 66 0.58 -15.82 -11.75
N ASN A 67 -0.04 -16.99 -11.52
CA ASN A 67 -1.09 -17.58 -12.36
C ASN A 67 -2.31 -16.63 -12.50
N VAL A 68 -2.87 -16.17 -11.39
CA VAL A 68 -4.02 -15.27 -11.32
C VAL A 68 -3.70 -13.94 -11.99
N LYS A 69 -2.49 -13.42 -11.78
CA LYS A 69 -1.99 -12.22 -12.46
C LYS A 69 -1.93 -12.41 -13.98
N GLY A 70 -1.50 -13.57 -14.48
CA GLY A 70 -1.52 -13.90 -15.90
C GLY A 70 -2.93 -13.87 -16.49
N THR A 71 -3.89 -14.46 -15.78
CA THR A 71 -5.31 -14.44 -16.20
C THR A 71 -5.89 -13.02 -16.19
N LEU A 72 -5.60 -12.22 -15.17
CA LEU A 72 -6.01 -10.81 -15.10
C LEU A 72 -5.44 -9.97 -16.26
N GLU A 73 -4.19 -10.21 -16.65
CA GLU A 73 -3.60 -9.57 -17.83
C GLU A 73 -4.30 -10.01 -19.14
N SER A 74 -4.72 -11.27 -19.26
CA SER A 74 -5.49 -11.75 -20.41
C SER A 74 -6.84 -11.04 -20.52
N PHE A 75 -7.60 -10.94 -19.41
CA PHE A 75 -8.84 -10.16 -19.36
C PHE A 75 -8.61 -8.69 -19.69
N PHE A 76 -7.53 -8.09 -19.17
CA PHE A 76 -7.18 -6.69 -19.44
C PHE A 76 -6.94 -6.40 -20.94
N ARG A 77 -6.34 -7.34 -21.68
CA ARG A 77 -6.14 -7.21 -23.13
C ARG A 77 -7.46 -7.23 -23.91
N LYS A 78 -8.46 -7.99 -23.44
CA LYS A 78 -9.79 -8.03 -24.05
C LYS A 78 -10.61 -6.78 -23.73
N CYS A 79 -10.60 -6.36 -22.46
CA CYS A 79 -11.32 -5.18 -21.99
C CYS A 79 -10.52 -4.42 -20.92
N VAL A 80 -10.08 -3.20 -21.26
CA VAL A 80 -9.25 -2.35 -20.38
C VAL A 80 -10.06 -1.67 -19.27
N LYS A 81 -11.37 -1.53 -19.47
CA LYS A 81 -12.33 -0.91 -18.54
C LYS A 81 -13.56 -1.82 -18.38
N PRO A 82 -13.42 -2.96 -17.68
CA PRO A 82 -14.57 -3.82 -17.41
C PRO A 82 -15.61 -3.06 -16.59
N SER A 83 -16.87 -3.32 -16.90
CA SER A 83 -18.05 -2.87 -16.15
C SER A 83 -18.08 -3.47 -14.73
N PRO A 84 -18.88 -2.91 -13.81
CA PRO A 84 -19.02 -3.47 -12.47
C PRO A 84 -19.51 -4.92 -12.41
N GLN A 85 -20.26 -5.35 -13.44
CA GLN A 85 -20.76 -6.72 -13.61
C GLN A 85 -19.63 -7.65 -14.05
N GLU A 86 -18.85 -7.26 -15.06
CA GLU A 86 -17.66 -8.01 -15.49
C GLU A 86 -16.61 -8.12 -14.37
N ILE A 87 -16.44 -7.08 -13.55
CA ILE A 87 -15.55 -7.13 -12.39
C ILE A 87 -16.04 -8.16 -11.36
N SER A 88 -17.36 -8.25 -11.12
CA SER A 88 -17.91 -9.30 -10.24
C SER A 88 -17.62 -10.68 -10.81
N GLN A 89 -17.88 -10.89 -12.11
CA GLN A 89 -17.65 -12.19 -12.76
C GLN A 89 -16.19 -12.61 -12.68
N ILE A 90 -15.25 -11.72 -13.00
CA ILE A 90 -13.81 -11.99 -12.92
C ILE A 90 -13.39 -12.29 -11.47
N ALA A 91 -14.01 -11.64 -10.49
CA ALA A 91 -13.74 -11.88 -9.08
C ALA A 91 -14.21 -13.28 -8.63
N GLU A 92 -15.38 -13.71 -9.08
CA GLU A 92 -15.90 -15.07 -8.86
C GLU A 92 -15.02 -16.12 -9.55
N ASP A 93 -14.70 -15.93 -10.84
CA ASP A 93 -13.87 -16.86 -11.63
C ASP A 93 -12.46 -17.06 -11.02
N LEU A 94 -11.90 -16.02 -10.40
CA LEU A 94 -10.57 -16.02 -9.79
C LEU A 94 -10.59 -16.24 -8.27
N ASN A 95 -11.77 -16.41 -7.67
CA ASN A 95 -11.97 -16.50 -6.22
C ASN A 95 -11.27 -15.37 -5.44
N LEU A 96 -11.43 -14.13 -5.91
CA LEU A 96 -10.87 -12.91 -5.32
C LEU A 96 -11.97 -11.96 -4.82
N ASP A 97 -11.64 -11.10 -3.86
CA ASP A 97 -12.51 -9.98 -3.47
C ASP A 97 -12.69 -9.02 -4.66
N LYS A 98 -13.94 -8.62 -4.94
CA LYS A 98 -14.32 -7.69 -5.99
C LYS A 98 -13.50 -6.40 -5.96
N ASP A 99 -13.18 -5.90 -4.77
CA ASP A 99 -12.33 -4.71 -4.62
C ASP A 99 -10.88 -4.95 -5.03
N VAL A 100 -10.36 -6.16 -4.84
CA VAL A 100 -9.00 -6.52 -5.28
C VAL A 100 -8.92 -6.48 -6.80
N VAL A 101 -9.90 -7.08 -7.50
CA VAL A 101 -9.97 -7.05 -8.96
C VAL A 101 -10.13 -5.61 -9.47
N ARG A 102 -11.09 -4.86 -8.92
CA ARG A 102 -11.30 -3.45 -9.27
C ARG A 102 -10.04 -2.60 -9.11
N VAL A 103 -9.37 -2.70 -7.96
CA VAL A 103 -8.12 -1.97 -7.67
C VAL A 103 -6.99 -2.43 -8.58
N TRP A 104 -6.91 -3.73 -8.89
CA TRP A 104 -5.93 -4.27 -9.83
C TRP A 104 -6.08 -3.63 -11.22
N PHE A 105 -7.29 -3.58 -11.78
CA PHE A 105 -7.54 -2.92 -13.08
C PHE A 105 -7.20 -1.43 -13.05
N CYS A 106 -7.53 -0.72 -11.96
CA CYS A 106 -7.14 0.68 -11.77
C CYS A 106 -5.62 0.87 -11.78
N ASN A 107 -4.90 0.09 -10.98
CA ASN A 107 -3.44 0.14 -10.90
C ASN A 107 -2.80 -0.24 -12.23
N ARG A 108 -3.36 -1.23 -12.93
CA ARG A 108 -2.86 -1.70 -14.22
C ARG A 108 -3.00 -0.65 -15.33
N ARG A 109 -4.13 0.08 -15.36
CA ARG A 109 -4.32 1.24 -16.25
C ARG A 109 -3.33 2.36 -15.94
N GLN A 110 -3.11 2.67 -14.66
CA GLN A 110 -2.13 3.68 -14.26
C GLN A 110 -0.71 3.29 -14.68
N LYS A 111 -0.34 2.00 -14.55
CA LYS A 111 0.95 1.48 -15.03
C LYS A 111 1.11 1.69 -16.53
N GLY A 112 0.07 1.42 -17.34
CA GLY A 112 0.10 1.67 -18.78
C GLY A 112 0.35 3.15 -19.13
N LYS A 113 -0.33 4.07 -18.45
CA LYS A 113 -0.10 5.52 -18.64
C LYS A 113 1.34 5.95 -18.32
N ARG A 114 1.97 5.36 -17.30
CA ARG A 114 3.37 5.65 -16.95
C ARG A 114 4.37 5.15 -17.99
N LEU A 115 4.04 4.08 -18.72
CA LEU A 115 4.90 3.52 -19.77
C LEU A 115 4.70 4.21 -21.13
N LEU A 116 3.51 4.77 -21.37
CA LEU A 116 3.18 5.51 -22.60
C LEU A 116 3.60 6.98 -22.56
N LEU A 117 3.87 7.53 -21.37
CA LEU A 117 4.59 8.79 -21.29
C LEU A 117 6.01 8.52 -21.82
N PRO A 118 6.44 9.12 -22.94
CA PRO A 118 7.87 9.17 -23.20
C PRO A 118 8.49 9.81 -21.96
N PHE A 119 9.59 9.25 -21.47
CA PHE A 119 10.51 10.02 -20.64
C PHE A 119 11.01 11.18 -21.51
N GLY A 120 10.20 12.24 -21.58
CA GLY A 120 10.53 13.53 -22.14
C GLY A 120 11.03 14.38 -21.00
N ASN A 121 12.36 14.52 -20.96
CA ASN A 121 13.16 15.64 -20.47
C ASN A 121 12.46 16.63 -19.53
N GLU A 122 12.89 16.64 -18.27
CA GLU A 122 13.62 17.74 -17.61
C GLU A 122 14.21 17.23 -16.28
#